data_AF-A0A2C9SSI9-F1
#
_entry.id   AF-A0A2C9SSI9-F1
#
_cell.length_a   1.000
_cell.length_b   1.000
_cell.length_c   1.000
_cell.angle_alpha   90.00
_cell.angle_beta   90.00
_cell.angle_gamma   90.00
#
_symmetry.space_group_name_H-M   'P 1'
#
loop_
_entity.id
_entity.type
_entity.pdbx_description
1 polymer ?
#
loop_
_entity_poly.entity_id
_entity_poly.type
_entity_poly.pdbx_seq_one_letter_code
_entity_poly.pdbx_strand_id
1 'polypeptide(L)'
;MAHLRPGWFVVLCAAALAVSAWLPWLTTSAAGGGRASAIGGTVGSIVLPPRFGAGQLIVLLASVLIVTGAMVARELSPRLAAAAALVISVLLGVLTYWYYHLNVSPPMSAGYGFYLGAACTAGALLSSAWALIAALAGRR
;
A
#
# COMPACT_ATOMS: atom_id res chain seq x y z
N MET A 1 5.84 30.71 -1.12
CA MET A 1 6.60 29.46 -1.19
C MET A 1 5.61 28.32 -0.94
N ALA A 2 5.41 27.43 -1.92
CA ALA A 2 4.48 26.32 -1.77
C ALA A 2 5.04 25.35 -0.72
N HIS A 3 4.54 25.43 0.51
CA HIS A 3 4.86 24.43 1.53
C HIS A 3 4.28 23.10 1.05
N LEU A 4 5.16 22.19 0.62
CA LEU A 4 4.79 20.80 0.32
C LEU A 4 4.17 20.20 1.57
N ARG A 5 2.83 20.12 1.60
CA ARG A 5 2.13 19.57 2.75
C ARG A 5 2.41 18.07 2.81
N PRO A 6 2.84 17.52 3.96
CA PRO A 6 3.23 16.12 4.07
C PRO A 6 2.08 15.16 3.72
N GLY A 7 0.82 15.59 3.83
CA GLY A 7 -0.35 14.83 3.37
C GLY A 7 -0.34 14.50 1.87
N TRP A 8 0.21 15.36 1.01
CA TRP A 8 0.29 15.08 -0.42
C TRP A 8 1.29 13.96 -0.76
N PHE A 9 2.37 13.81 0.02
CA PHE A 9 3.28 12.67 -0.13
C PHE A 9 2.61 11.36 0.25
N VAL A 10 1.81 11.36 1.32
CA VAL A 10 1.00 10.18 1.71
C VAL A 10 0.06 9.77 0.59
N VAL A 11 -0.64 10.75 -0.02
CA VAL A 11 -1.52 10.50 -1.17
C VAL A 11 -0.77 9.91 -2.36
N LEU A 12 0.40 10.47 -2.70
CA LEU A 12 1.22 9.97 -3.80
C LEU A 12 1.67 8.52 -3.56
N CYS A 13 2.17 8.22 -2.35
CA CYS A 13 2.57 6.86 -1.98
C CYS A 13 1.39 5.88 -2.02
N ALA A 14 0.23 6.29 -1.51
CA ALA A 14 -0.98 5.47 -1.51
C ALA A 14 -1.52 5.23 -2.92
N ALA A 15 -1.49 6.25 -3.80
CA ALA A 15 -1.86 6.11 -5.20
C ALA A 15 -0.91 5.16 -5.96
N ALA A 16 0.41 5.31 -5.75
CA ALA A 16 1.40 4.43 -6.35
C ALA A 16 1.24 2.97 -5.86
N LEU A 17 0.91 2.76 -4.58
CA LEU A 17 0.58 1.44 -4.03
C LEU A 17 -0.70 0.86 -4.66
N ALA A 18 -1.73 1.67 -4.85
CA ALA A 18 -2.96 1.23 -5.50
C ALA A 18 -2.71 0.81 -6.96
N VAL A 19 -1.88 1.55 -7.69
CA VAL A 19 -1.46 1.20 -9.06
C VAL A 19 -0.61 -0.08 -9.06
N SER A 20 0.31 -0.23 -8.10
CA SER A 20 1.18 -1.41 -8.06
C SER A 20 0.40 -2.70 -7.84
N ALA A 21 -0.76 -2.66 -7.17
CA ALA A 21 -1.61 -3.82 -6.95
C ALA A 21 -2.18 -4.43 -8.24
N TRP A 22 -2.19 -3.68 -9.35
CA TRP A 22 -2.56 -4.18 -10.68
C TRP A 22 -1.40 -4.84 -11.42
N LEU A 23 -0.17 -4.58 -11.00
CA LEU A 23 1.03 -5.19 -11.56
C LEU A 23 1.22 -6.61 -11.00
N PRO A 24 2.08 -7.43 -11.64
CA PRO A 24 2.42 -8.76 -11.15
C PRO A 24 3.09 -8.71 -9.78
N TRP A 25 2.38 -9.18 -8.76
CA TRP A 25 2.90 -9.37 -7.40
C TRP A 25 3.45 -10.79 -7.20
N LEU A 26 2.88 -11.76 -7.88
CA LEU A 26 3.34 -13.14 -7.88
C LEU A 26 3.65 -13.59 -9.31
N THR A 27 4.74 -14.33 -9.46
CA THR A 27 5.13 -14.97 -10.71
C THR A 27 5.52 -16.42 -10.44
N THR A 28 5.29 -17.31 -11.40
CA THR A 28 5.79 -18.68 -11.36
C THR A 28 6.31 -19.08 -12.73
N SER A 29 7.33 -19.94 -12.74
CA SER A 29 7.84 -20.60 -13.94
C SER A 29 7.33 -22.05 -14.07
N ALA A 30 6.58 -22.55 -13.09
CA ALA A 30 6.05 -23.91 -13.09
C ALA A 30 4.83 -24.05 -14.03
N ALA A 31 4.65 -25.25 -14.58
CA ALA A 31 3.48 -25.65 -15.38
C ALA A 31 3.13 -24.67 -16.53
N GLY A 32 4.14 -24.20 -17.28
CA GLY A 32 3.95 -23.23 -18.38
C GLY A 32 4.02 -21.76 -17.95
N GLY A 33 4.24 -21.51 -16.66
CA GLY A 33 4.40 -20.19 -16.07
C GLY A 33 3.10 -19.43 -15.83
N GLY A 34 3.19 -18.35 -15.07
CA GLY A 34 2.04 -17.53 -14.75
C GLY A 34 2.36 -16.32 -13.90
N ARG A 35 1.41 -15.40 -13.82
CA ARG A 35 1.50 -14.21 -12.99
C ARG A 35 0.16 -13.88 -12.37
N ALA A 36 0.20 -13.39 -11.15
CA ALA A 36 -0.97 -12.87 -10.46
C ALA A 36 -0.70 -11.47 -9.90
N SER A 37 -1.70 -10.60 -10.02
CA SER A 37 -1.73 -9.28 -9.40
C SER A 37 -2.41 -9.36 -8.04
N ALA A 38 -2.11 -8.41 -7.14
CA ALA A 38 -2.66 -8.42 -5.79
C ALA A 38 -4.19 -8.24 -5.77
N ILE A 39 -4.75 -7.51 -6.74
CA ILE A 39 -6.21 -7.31 -6.82
C ILE A 39 -6.98 -8.58 -7.22
N GLY A 40 -6.27 -9.61 -7.70
CA GLY A 40 -6.84 -10.90 -8.07
C GLY A 40 -6.83 -11.20 -9.57
N GLY A 41 -6.15 -10.39 -10.39
CA GLY A 41 -5.96 -10.69 -11.81
C GLY A 41 -4.94 -11.81 -11.99
N THR A 42 -5.30 -12.86 -12.72
CA THR A 42 -4.42 -14.01 -12.96
C THR A 42 -4.22 -14.27 -14.45
N VAL A 43 -3.00 -14.65 -14.84
CA VAL A 43 -2.65 -15.05 -16.20
C VAL A 43 -1.77 -16.30 -16.13
N GLY A 44 -2.05 -17.30 -16.98
CA GLY A 44 -1.30 -18.55 -17.03
C GLY A 44 -1.79 -19.59 -16.02
N SER A 45 -0.88 -20.39 -15.47
CA SER A 45 -1.21 -21.54 -14.61
C SER A 45 -1.61 -21.18 -13.17
N ILE A 46 -1.52 -19.90 -12.78
CA ILE A 46 -1.90 -19.45 -11.43
C ILE A 46 -3.41 -19.26 -11.35
N VAL A 47 -4.07 -20.02 -10.47
CA VAL A 47 -5.49 -19.83 -10.13
C VAL A 47 -5.56 -19.32 -8.70
N LEU A 48 -6.04 -18.08 -8.53
CA LEU A 48 -6.32 -17.53 -7.20
C LEU A 48 -7.73 -17.97 -6.75
N PRO A 49 -7.92 -18.33 -5.47
CA PRO A 49 -9.25 -18.63 -4.94
C PRO A 49 -10.21 -17.44 -5.13
N PRO A 50 -11.47 -17.64 -5.55
CA PRO A 50 -12.43 -16.57 -5.84
C PRO A 50 -13.05 -16.01 -4.55
N ARG A 51 -12.23 -15.44 -3.67
CA ARG A 51 -12.62 -14.89 -2.37
C ARG A 51 -11.93 -13.56 -2.11
N PHE A 52 -12.47 -12.81 -1.16
CA PHE A 52 -11.82 -11.58 -0.70
C PHE A 52 -10.48 -11.89 -0.04
N GLY A 53 -9.39 -11.39 -0.62
CA GLY A 53 -8.02 -11.73 -0.23
C GLY A 53 -7.26 -10.56 0.39
N ALA A 54 -6.08 -10.86 0.93
CA ALA A 54 -5.17 -9.86 1.49
C ALA A 54 -4.80 -8.76 0.47
N GLY A 55 -4.57 -9.11 -0.79
CA GLY A 55 -4.26 -8.13 -1.83
C GLY A 55 -5.41 -7.16 -2.15
N GLN A 56 -6.67 -7.60 -2.07
CA GLN A 56 -7.83 -6.71 -2.21
C GLN A 56 -8.02 -5.82 -0.98
N LEU A 57 -7.72 -6.34 0.21
CA LEU A 57 -7.70 -5.55 1.43
C LEU A 57 -6.59 -4.48 1.41
N ILE A 58 -5.42 -4.76 0.81
CA ILE A 58 -4.36 -3.77 0.54
C ILE A 58 -4.90 -2.64 -0.34
N VAL A 59 -5.58 -2.96 -1.44
CA VAL A 59 -6.16 -1.95 -2.35
C VAL A 59 -7.20 -1.08 -1.64
N LEU A 60 -8.08 -1.71 -0.86
CA LEU A 60 -9.09 -1.00 -0.07
C LEU A 60 -8.44 -0.03 0.92
N LEU A 61 -7.47 -0.49 1.70
CA LEU A 61 -6.74 0.34 2.66
C LEU A 61 -5.94 1.45 1.96
N ALA A 62 -5.37 1.20 0.79
CA ALA A 62 -4.69 2.22 -0.01
C ALA A 62 -5.68 3.31 -0.46
N SER A 63 -6.90 2.96 -0.90
CA SER A 63 -7.95 3.93 -1.22
C SER A 63 -8.36 4.77 -0.02
N VAL A 64 -8.53 4.15 1.16
CA VAL A 64 -8.82 4.89 2.39
C VAL A 64 -7.66 5.83 2.73
N LEU A 65 -6.40 5.39 2.59
CA LEU A 65 -5.22 6.21 2.84
C LEU A 65 -5.13 7.42 1.90
N ILE A 66 -5.54 7.29 0.63
CA ILE A 66 -5.66 8.44 -0.30
C ILE A 66 -6.64 9.46 0.25
N VAL A 67 -7.82 9.03 0.70
CA VAL A 67 -8.85 9.93 1.24
C VAL A 67 -8.37 10.60 2.52
N THR A 68 -7.82 9.83 3.46
CA THR A 68 -7.30 10.35 4.73
C THR A 68 -6.11 11.29 4.51
N GLY A 69 -5.19 10.95 3.60
CA GLY A 69 -4.06 11.80 3.22
C GLY A 69 -4.51 13.13 2.60
N ALA A 70 -5.56 13.11 1.76
CA ALA A 70 -6.17 14.32 1.23
C ALA A 70 -6.83 15.17 2.33
N MET A 71 -7.47 14.55 3.32
CA MET A 71 -8.02 15.28 4.49
C MET A 71 -6.92 15.97 5.30
N VAL A 72 -5.79 15.29 5.55
CA VAL A 72 -4.60 15.90 6.19
C VAL A 72 -4.10 17.07 5.36
N ALA A 73 -3.94 16.89 4.04
CA ALA A 73 -3.46 17.93 3.14
C ALA A 73 -4.39 19.15 3.08
N ARG A 74 -5.68 18.98 3.39
CA ARG A 74 -6.69 20.05 3.43
C ARG A 74 -6.91 20.67 4.81
N GLU A 75 -6.14 20.29 5.84
CA GLU A 75 -6.30 20.75 7.25
C GLU A 75 -7.67 20.42 7.87
N LEU A 76 -8.37 19.42 7.33
CA LEU A 76 -9.63 18.95 7.88
C LEU A 76 -9.32 17.96 9.01
N SER A 77 -9.37 18.42 10.26
CA SER A 77 -9.05 17.64 11.47
C SER A 77 -7.65 16.96 11.44
N PRO A 78 -6.56 17.74 11.30
CA PRO A 78 -5.23 17.22 10.98
C PRO A 78 -4.70 16.18 11.98
N ARG A 79 -5.11 16.24 13.26
CA ARG A 79 -4.70 15.23 14.27
C ARG A 79 -5.35 13.87 14.07
N LEU A 80 -6.68 13.82 13.91
CA LEU A 80 -7.42 12.56 13.72
C LEU A 80 -7.04 11.94 12.37
N ALA A 81 -6.91 12.77 11.33
CA ALA A 81 -6.52 12.31 10.01
C ALA A 81 -5.06 11.81 9.98
N ALA A 82 -4.12 12.48 10.65
CA ALA A 82 -2.73 11.99 10.75
C ALA A 82 -2.62 10.68 11.55
N ALA A 83 -3.37 10.55 12.65
CA ALA A 83 -3.42 9.31 13.43
C ALA A 83 -3.99 8.14 12.61
N ALA A 84 -5.11 8.38 11.91
CA ALA A 84 -5.71 7.38 11.03
C ALA A 84 -4.77 6.98 9.88
N ALA A 85 -4.10 7.94 9.25
CA ALA A 85 -3.14 7.67 8.17
C ALA A 85 -1.96 6.81 8.66
N LEU A 86 -1.45 7.04 9.88
CA LEU A 86 -0.40 6.22 10.47
C LEU A 86 -0.88 4.79 10.73
N VAL A 87 -2.07 4.63 11.33
CA VAL A 87 -2.65 3.30 11.59
C VAL A 87 -2.85 2.53 10.30
N ILE A 88 -3.41 3.16 9.26
CA ILE A 88 -3.61 2.53 7.95
C ILE A 88 -2.27 2.13 7.31
N SER A 89 -1.26 3.00 7.40
CA SER A 89 0.07 2.72 6.87
C SER A 89 0.73 1.52 7.57
N VAL A 90 0.56 1.39 8.88
CA VAL A 90 1.04 0.22 9.65
C VAL A 90 0.30 -1.05 9.23
N LEU A 91 -1.02 -1.00 9.11
CA LEU A 91 -1.83 -2.13 8.65
C LEU A 91 -1.39 -2.59 7.26
N LEU A 92 -1.14 -1.65 6.34
CA LEU A 92 -0.61 -1.97 5.00
C LEU A 92 0.75 -2.68 5.06
N GLY A 93 1.64 -2.24 5.95
CA GLY A 93 2.95 -2.87 6.15
C GLY A 93 2.83 -4.32 6.63
N VAL A 94 2.04 -4.55 7.68
CA VAL A 94 1.77 -5.89 8.23
C VAL A 94 1.14 -6.80 7.16
N LEU A 95 0.18 -6.27 6.42
CA LEU A 95 -0.54 -7.03 5.40
C LEU A 95 0.34 -7.38 4.20
N THR A 96 1.24 -6.48 3.79
CA THR A 96 2.23 -6.73 2.73
C THR A 96 3.23 -7.81 3.16
N TYR A 97 3.69 -7.76 4.41
CA TYR A 97 4.55 -8.82 4.98
C TYR A 97 3.82 -10.17 5.04
N TRP A 98 2.57 -10.17 5.49
CA TRP A 98 1.80 -11.40 5.59
C TRP A 98 1.47 -11.98 4.20
N TYR A 99 1.17 -11.12 3.24
CA TYR A 99 1.00 -11.51 1.83
C TYR A 99 2.26 -12.19 1.30
N TYR A 100 3.45 -11.62 1.56
CA TYR A 100 4.72 -12.23 1.18
C TYR A 100 4.88 -13.62 1.79
N HIS A 101 4.70 -13.74 3.11
CA HIS A 101 4.92 -14.99 3.81
C HIS A 101 3.95 -16.11 3.39
N LEU A 102 2.69 -15.77 3.10
CA LEU A 102 1.68 -16.74 2.67
C LEU A 102 1.80 -17.17 1.21
N ASN A 103 2.25 -16.28 0.32
CA ASN A 103 2.18 -16.53 -1.12
C ASN A 103 3.55 -16.78 -1.76
N VAL A 104 4.65 -16.34 -1.14
CA VAL A 104 6.01 -16.57 -1.62
C VAL A 104 6.53 -17.85 -0.99
N SER A 105 6.29 -18.96 -1.68
CA SER A 105 6.85 -20.27 -1.37
C SER A 105 7.10 -20.99 -2.69
N PRO A 106 8.21 -21.73 -2.86
CA PRO A 106 8.49 -22.46 -4.10
C PRO A 106 7.25 -23.29 -4.51
N PRO A 107 6.74 -23.17 -5.75
CA PRO A 107 7.33 -22.57 -6.96
C PRO A 107 6.92 -21.10 -7.28
N MET A 108 6.33 -20.36 -6.34
CA MET A 108 5.90 -18.97 -6.50
C MET A 108 6.98 -17.98 -6.04
N SER A 109 7.26 -16.98 -6.87
CA SER A 109 8.24 -15.92 -6.63
C SER A 109 7.57 -14.54 -6.60
N ALA A 110 8.19 -13.59 -5.91
CA ALA A 110 7.72 -12.20 -5.84
C ALA A 110 7.99 -11.46 -7.16
N GLY A 111 6.95 -10.91 -7.75
CA GLY A 111 7.04 -10.07 -8.95
C GLY A 111 7.44 -8.62 -8.63
N TYR A 112 7.77 -7.85 -9.66
CA TYR A 112 8.18 -6.44 -9.52
C TYR A 112 7.10 -5.53 -8.90
N GLY A 113 5.81 -5.85 -9.09
CA GLY A 113 4.70 -5.13 -8.48
C GLY A 113 4.72 -5.21 -6.95
N PHE A 114 5.17 -6.34 -6.39
CA PHE A 114 5.31 -6.51 -4.95
C PHE A 114 6.39 -5.59 -4.38
N TYR A 115 7.56 -5.52 -5.03
CA TYR A 115 8.65 -4.62 -4.59
C TYR A 115 8.23 -3.15 -4.66
N LEU A 116 7.51 -2.76 -5.72
CA LEU A 116 6.96 -1.41 -5.82
C LEU A 116 5.94 -1.14 -4.71
N GLY A 117 5.03 -2.08 -4.43
CA GLY A 117 4.09 -1.98 -3.31
C GLY A 117 4.77 -1.86 -1.95
N ALA A 118 5.80 -2.67 -1.69
CA ALA A 118 6.57 -2.60 -0.45
C ALA A 118 7.27 -1.24 -0.29
N ALA A 119 7.92 -0.73 -1.36
CA ALA A 119 8.55 0.58 -1.36
C ALA A 119 7.55 1.71 -1.12
N CYS A 120 6.39 1.68 -1.78
CA CYS A 120 5.32 2.66 -1.58
C CYS A 120 4.75 2.62 -0.15
N THR A 121 4.60 1.42 0.43
CA THR A 121 4.12 1.25 1.81
C THR A 121 5.13 1.82 2.82
N ALA A 122 6.42 1.59 2.61
CA ALA A 122 7.47 2.19 3.43
C ALA A 122 7.47 3.73 3.31
N GLY A 123 7.33 4.25 2.09
CA GLY A 123 7.19 5.70 1.85
C GLY A 123 5.97 6.30 2.54
N ALA A 124 4.82 5.60 2.50
CA ALA A 124 3.60 6.00 3.19
C ALA A 124 3.76 6.02 4.71
N LEU A 125 4.46 5.04 5.29
CA LEU A 125 4.78 5.01 6.72
C LEU A 125 5.66 6.19 7.15
N LEU A 126 6.75 6.44 6.43
CA LEU A 126 7.68 7.53 6.73
C LEU A 126 6.99 8.91 6.59
N SER A 127 6.21 9.09 5.53
CA SER A 127 5.48 10.35 5.29
C SER A 127 4.35 10.56 6.30
N SER A 128 3.65 9.50 6.72
CA SER A 128 2.62 9.57 7.77
C SER A 128 3.22 9.89 9.14
N ALA A 129 4.38 9.29 9.48
CA ALA A 129 5.11 9.61 10.70
C ALA A 129 5.56 11.08 10.69
N TRP A 130 6.11 11.57 9.56
CA TRP A 130 6.46 12.98 9.40
C TRP A 130 5.24 13.89 9.57
N ALA A 131 4.12 13.57 8.93
CA ALA A 131 2.89 14.36 9.02
C ALA A 131 2.40 14.48 10.47
N LEU A 132 2.45 13.39 11.23
CA LEU A 132 2.09 13.37 12.64
C LEU A 132 3.05 14.22 13.48
N ILE A 133 4.36 14.08 13.27
CA ILE A 133 5.37 14.89 13.97
C ILE A 133 5.17 16.37 13.67
N ALA A 134 4.95 16.76 12.41
CA ALA A 134 4.70 18.15 12.02
C ALA A 134 3.42 18.71 12.66
N ALA A 135 2.33 17.93 12.68
CA ALA A 135 1.08 18.31 13.33
C ALA A 135 1.20 18.44 14.87
N LEU A 136 2.12 17.69 15.48
CA LEU A 136 2.44 17.77 16.90
C LEU A 136 3.44 18.89 17.21
N ALA A 137 4.38 19.21 16.30
CA ALA A 137 5.45 20.19 16.49
C ALA A 137 5.00 21.64 16.25
N GLY A 138 4.01 21.88 15.37
CA GLY A 138 3.37 23.20 15.18
C GLY A 138 2.56 23.71 16.40
N ARG A 139 2.73 23.09 17.57
CA ARG A 139 2.15 23.47 18.86
C ARG A 139 3.05 24.40 19.70
N ARG A 140 4.22 24.79 19.20
CA ARG A 140 5.06 25.83 19.82
C ARG A 140 4.93 27.12 19.05
#